data_AF-W2R3J1-F1
#
_entry.id   AF-W2R3J1-F1
#
_cell.length_a   1.000
_cell.length_b   1.000
_cell.length_c   1.000
_cell.angle_alpha   90.00
_cell.angle_beta   90.00
_cell.angle_gamma   90.00
#
_symmetry.space_group_name_H-M   'P 1'
#
loop_
_entity.id
_entity.type
_entity.pdbx_description
1 polymer ?
#
loop_
_entity_poly.entity_id
_entity_poly.type
_entity_poly.pdbx_seq_one_letter_code
_entity_poly.pdbx_strand_id
1 'polypeptide(L)'
;MRELLVLIFTLVVTLVGVDAAANPMGYPACPQHHQPEFYCCSTSSTTREVYTKFRRPTGGSYEDDYKTGWAQPRQVNFPYVRYSPDSPVFTYADAKSVCRIQSVVIDFQTGELQQKLQCSSENVSLVEDSQDASIFWTSPSNPRNNNASFPIGAQCISLMLSDGSVDEEKKNSCKSDQKDEHFQITNFGEPPLVGVYFVYLVCFALLTFWNFHRQMIYRKNCTVMDDKSSSGMSDILSRTKYELISADNSESQLVQTGYSFSSLGRIVFVYFVMATVLLHILLIIVICDYYDCFTPHLFDPLSASATVFFLVWLIAAVWLITIVVYQQDLVNFFRTPSSLNNCEFAHMVKNDDTEIMLTDPTGVSFLVAKVENWLNISGKPRGFQETVRVEVIGGKRVVDFQHLRYIYNEELRQFAPTEISIGHTYGDIGAGISGLTTIEARKRLQTIGLNTVDVDMPSLFTSVLHEFLTLFYIYQIMCYYVWYYFTYWNMGIVMTLVVLGTAVINIYTKRKMQAAIVKMTRCRTEVSVVP
;
A
#
# COMPACT_ATOMS: atom_id res chain seq x y z
N MET A 1 -6.40 -15.62 -6.33
CA MET A 1 -6.68 -15.23 -4.93
C MET A 1 -5.96 -16.13 -3.93
N ARG A 2 -6.17 -17.46 -3.94
CA ARG A 2 -5.52 -18.41 -3.01
C ARG A 2 -3.97 -18.42 -3.11
N GLU A 3 -3.43 -18.49 -4.32
CA GLU A 3 -1.97 -18.50 -4.55
C GLU A 3 -1.29 -17.19 -4.14
N LEU A 4 -1.88 -16.03 -4.46
CA LEU A 4 -1.33 -14.71 -4.13
C LEU A 4 -1.36 -14.45 -2.62
N LEU A 5 -2.45 -14.84 -1.93
CA LEU A 5 -2.58 -14.68 -0.48
C LEU A 5 -1.60 -15.58 0.28
N VAL A 6 -1.38 -16.81 -0.20
CA VAL A 6 -0.40 -17.74 0.37
C VAL A 6 1.02 -17.22 0.18
N LEU A 7 1.35 -16.67 -0.99
CA LEU A 7 2.69 -16.11 -1.27
C LEU A 7 2.99 -14.86 -0.42
N ILE A 8 2.02 -13.98 -0.23
CA ILE A 8 2.14 -12.80 0.64
C ILE A 8 2.29 -13.24 2.11
N PHE A 9 1.50 -14.22 2.57
CA PHE A 9 1.66 -14.76 3.92
C PHE A 9 3.01 -15.44 4.12
N THR A 10 3.51 -16.18 3.12
CA THR A 10 4.85 -16.78 3.20
C THR A 10 5.95 -15.71 3.20
N LEU A 11 5.81 -14.62 2.44
CA LEU A 11 6.80 -13.54 2.42
C LEU A 11 6.88 -12.81 3.78
N VAL A 12 5.72 -12.57 4.42
CA VAL A 12 5.63 -11.96 5.75
C VAL A 12 6.15 -12.90 6.84
N VAL A 13 5.89 -14.20 6.74
CA VAL A 13 6.41 -15.20 7.70
C VAL A 13 7.91 -15.44 7.54
N THR A 14 8.47 -15.35 6.32
CA THR A 14 9.92 -15.49 6.09
C THR A 14 10.75 -14.32 6.62
N LEU A 15 10.15 -13.15 6.84
CA LEU A 15 10.84 -12.00 7.43
C LEU A 15 11.00 -12.08 8.96
N VAL A 16 10.40 -13.09 9.62
CA VAL A 16 10.54 -13.31 11.07
C VAL A 16 11.80 -14.13 11.41
N GLY A 17 12.52 -14.63 10.40
CA GLY A 17 13.81 -15.32 10.56
C GLY A 17 15.01 -14.41 10.31
N VAL A 18 15.07 -13.25 10.97
CA VAL A 18 16.34 -12.52 11.05
C VAL A 18 17.10 -13.15 12.22
N ASP A 19 18.13 -13.94 11.90
CA ASP A 19 19.09 -14.41 12.90
C ASP A 19 19.47 -13.23 13.80
N ALA A 20 19.33 -13.43 15.11
CA ALA A 20 19.72 -12.43 16.10
C ALA A 20 21.14 -11.96 15.75
N ALA A 21 21.32 -10.65 15.64
CA ALA A 21 22.61 -10.04 15.31
C ALA A 21 23.71 -10.71 16.14
N ALA A 22 24.79 -11.12 15.47
CA ALA A 22 25.91 -11.78 16.11
C ALA A 22 26.30 -11.03 17.38
N ASN A 23 26.43 -11.75 18.50
CA ASN A 23 26.71 -11.15 19.80
C ASN A 23 27.93 -10.21 19.64
N PRO A 24 27.81 -8.90 19.93
CA PRO A 24 28.91 -7.94 19.77
C PRO A 24 30.20 -8.36 20.47
N MET A 25 30.09 -9.18 21.52
CA MET A 25 31.19 -9.81 22.25
C MET A 25 32.05 -10.77 21.43
N GLY A 26 31.54 -11.30 20.31
CA GLY A 26 32.23 -12.25 19.43
C GLY A 26 33.22 -11.59 18.46
N TYR A 27 33.26 -10.26 18.40
CA TYR A 27 34.18 -9.53 17.52
C TYR A 27 35.50 -9.24 18.25
N PRO A 28 36.67 -9.59 17.68
CA PRO A 28 37.98 -9.26 18.27
C PRO A 28 38.21 -7.76 18.47
N ALA A 29 37.55 -6.93 17.66
CA ALA A 29 37.57 -5.47 17.76
C ALA A 29 36.57 -4.90 18.78
N CYS A 30 35.88 -5.74 19.55
CA CYS A 30 34.92 -5.28 20.55
C CYS A 30 35.63 -4.45 21.62
N PRO A 31 35.18 -3.21 21.90
CA PRO A 31 35.85 -2.31 22.85
C PRO A 31 36.03 -2.90 24.26
N GLN A 32 35.20 -3.87 24.64
CA GLN A 32 35.26 -4.57 25.93
C GLN A 32 36.49 -5.51 26.05
N HIS A 33 37.09 -5.95 24.94
CA HIS A 33 38.33 -6.76 24.94
C HIS A 33 39.59 -5.92 25.16
N HIS A 34 39.47 -4.59 25.21
CA HIS A 34 40.59 -3.66 25.18
C HIS A 34 40.79 -2.87 26.49
N GLN A 35 40.48 -3.50 27.62
CA GLN A 35 40.66 -2.93 28.97
C GLN A 35 40.15 -1.49 29.10
N PRO A 36 38.86 -1.22 28.78
CA PRO A 36 38.28 0.10 29.00
C PRO A 36 38.32 0.48 30.49
N GLU A 37 38.67 1.73 30.76
CA GLU A 37 38.60 2.32 32.10
C GLU A 37 37.25 3.02 32.25
N PHE A 38 36.45 2.57 33.21
CA PHE A 38 35.15 3.18 33.49
C PHE A 38 35.24 4.12 34.69
N TYR A 39 34.67 5.31 34.54
CA TYR A 39 34.62 6.34 35.57
C TYR A 39 33.17 6.70 35.87
N CYS A 40 32.74 6.62 37.13
CA CYS A 40 31.47 7.20 37.55
C CYS A 40 31.73 8.61 38.08
N CYS A 41 31.05 9.59 37.50
CA CYS A 41 31.18 11.00 37.82
C CYS A 41 29.90 11.51 38.49
N SER A 42 30.02 12.13 39.66
CA SER A 42 28.89 12.80 40.33
C SER A 42 28.78 14.23 39.82
N THR A 43 27.62 14.59 39.26
CA THR A 43 27.33 15.94 38.75
C THR A 43 26.42 16.73 39.67
N SER A 44 25.49 16.06 40.37
CA SER A 44 24.65 16.63 41.43
C SER A 44 24.64 15.72 42.67
N SER A 45 23.86 16.09 43.70
CA SER A 45 23.62 15.24 44.87
C SER A 45 22.81 13.98 44.55
N THR A 46 22.08 13.98 43.43
CA THR A 46 21.15 12.89 43.05
C THR A 46 21.55 12.19 41.75
N THR A 47 22.32 12.82 40.88
CA THR A 47 22.60 12.35 39.53
C THR A 47 24.08 11.99 39.35
N ARG A 48 24.33 10.80 38.80
CA ARG A 48 25.65 10.26 38.50
C ARG A 48 25.68 9.69 37.08
N GLU A 49 26.78 9.90 36.37
CA GLU A 49 26.96 9.44 34.99
C GLU A 49 28.23 8.60 34.85
N VAL A 50 28.19 7.56 34.01
CA VAL A 50 29.35 6.71 33.71
C VAL A 50 30.03 7.21 32.44
N TYR A 51 31.31 7.52 32.52
CA TYR A 51 32.17 7.81 31.38
C TYR A 51 33.08 6.62 31.10
N THR A 52 33.29 6.30 29.83
CA THR A 52 34.22 5.25 29.42
C THR A 52 35.42 5.87 28.74
N LYS A 53 36.60 5.59 29.28
CA LYS A 53 37.89 5.90 28.68
C LYS A 53 38.42 4.65 28.02
N PHE A 54 38.84 4.81 26.79
CA PHE A 54 39.41 3.76 26.01
C PHE A 54 40.81 4.13 25.58
N ARG A 55 41.69 3.13 25.60
CA ARG A 55 43.06 3.25 25.13
C ARG A 55 43.18 2.48 23.83
N ARG A 56 43.88 3.04 22.84
CA ARG A 56 44.20 2.34 21.61
C ARG A 56 45.04 1.10 21.97
N PRO A 57 44.61 -0.11 21.58
CA PRO A 57 45.39 -1.31 21.84
C PRO A 57 46.78 -1.22 21.20
N THR A 58 47.80 -1.72 21.89
CA THR A 58 49.17 -1.83 21.41
C THR A 58 49.65 -3.28 21.52
N GLY A 59 50.26 -3.81 20.46
CA GLY A 59 50.64 -5.22 20.35
C GLY A 59 49.50 -6.14 19.90
N GLY A 60 49.86 -7.22 19.20
CA GLY A 60 48.94 -8.26 18.71
C GLY A 60 48.76 -8.30 17.19
N SER A 61 48.00 -9.27 16.68
CA SER A 61 47.78 -9.48 15.24
C SER A 61 46.95 -8.41 14.54
N TYR A 62 46.26 -7.55 15.31
CA TYR A 62 45.33 -6.53 14.81
C TYR A 62 45.81 -5.10 15.06
N GLU A 63 47.07 -4.90 15.50
CA GLU A 63 47.61 -3.56 15.80
C GLU A 63 47.52 -2.60 14.59
N ASP A 64 47.79 -3.09 13.39
CA ASP A 64 47.74 -2.30 12.17
C ASP A 64 46.31 -1.91 11.78
N ASP A 65 45.34 -2.78 12.05
CA ASP A 65 43.91 -2.49 11.88
C ASP A 65 43.44 -1.42 12.87
N TYR A 66 43.88 -1.48 14.14
CA TYR A 66 43.61 -0.42 15.11
C TYR A 66 44.25 0.89 14.72
N LYS A 67 45.52 0.91 14.26
CA LYS A 67 46.18 2.14 13.79
C LYS A 67 45.42 2.76 12.62
N THR A 68 44.98 1.92 11.67
CA THR A 68 44.23 2.36 10.51
C THR A 68 42.86 2.89 10.92
N GLY A 69 42.14 2.20 11.81
CA GLY A 69 40.86 2.65 12.36
C GLY A 69 40.98 3.93 13.20
N TRP A 70 42.07 4.11 13.95
CA TRP A 70 42.36 5.31 14.74
C TRP A 70 42.69 6.52 13.88
N ALA A 71 43.32 6.29 12.72
CA ALA A 71 43.68 7.32 11.76
C ALA A 71 42.49 7.78 10.91
N GLN A 72 41.37 7.04 10.89
CA GLN A 72 40.17 7.46 10.15
C GLN A 72 39.59 8.75 10.72
N PRO A 73 39.17 9.70 9.86
CA PRO A 73 38.49 10.91 10.29
C PRO A 73 37.17 10.58 10.99
N ARG A 74 36.84 11.39 12.01
CA ARG A 74 35.65 11.27 12.84
C ARG A 74 34.90 12.58 12.79
N GLN A 75 33.58 12.51 12.83
CA GLN A 75 32.71 13.67 12.84
C GLN A 75 32.05 13.82 14.21
N VAL A 76 32.03 15.03 14.74
CA VAL A 76 31.31 15.34 15.98
C VAL A 76 29.84 15.62 15.66
N ASN A 77 28.95 14.82 16.23
CA ASN A 77 27.50 15.05 16.15
C ASN A 77 27.09 16.14 17.16
N PHE A 78 27.08 17.40 16.72
CA PHE A 78 26.66 18.57 17.50
C PHE A 78 26.18 19.70 16.57
N PRO A 79 25.15 20.50 16.92
CA PRO A 79 24.27 20.41 18.09
C PRO A 79 23.12 19.41 17.92
N TYR A 80 22.94 18.84 16.73
CA TYR A 80 21.86 17.91 16.40
C TYR A 80 22.34 16.46 16.37
N VAL A 81 21.42 15.52 16.62
CA VAL A 81 21.66 14.05 16.67
C VAL A 81 21.93 13.43 15.28
N ARG A 82 22.27 14.24 14.26
CA ARG A 82 22.53 13.80 12.87
C ARG A 82 23.80 14.47 12.34
N TYR A 83 24.56 13.72 11.53
CA TYR A 83 25.69 14.23 10.76
C TYR A 83 25.20 15.30 9.77
N SER A 84 25.70 16.51 9.90
CA SER A 84 25.56 17.57 8.90
C SER A 84 26.83 17.59 8.04
N PRO A 85 26.78 17.92 6.73
CA PRO A 85 27.98 18.19 5.95
C PRO A 85 28.88 19.28 6.57
N ASP A 86 28.30 20.17 7.39
CA ASP A 86 29.01 21.22 8.12
C ASP A 86 29.58 20.77 9.48
N SER A 87 29.36 19.51 9.88
CA SER A 87 29.89 18.98 11.14
C SER A 87 31.42 18.89 11.09
N PRO A 88 32.14 19.36 12.12
CA PRO A 88 33.59 19.36 12.12
C PRO A 88 34.14 17.93 12.08
N VAL A 89 35.10 17.74 11.18
CA VAL A 89 35.84 16.49 11.02
C VAL A 89 37.16 16.62 11.76
N PHE A 90 37.49 15.63 12.58
CA PHE A 90 38.76 15.56 13.30
C PHE A 90 39.44 14.21 13.14
N THR A 91 40.74 14.17 13.34
CA THR A 91 41.53 12.94 13.37
C THR A 91 42.31 12.89 14.68
N TYR A 92 42.40 11.70 15.29
CA TYR A 92 43.15 11.54 16.55
C TYR A 92 44.66 11.77 16.36
N ALA A 93 45.17 11.58 15.13
CA ALA A 93 46.58 11.79 14.81
C ALA A 93 46.98 13.27 14.65
N ASP A 94 46.02 14.16 14.39
CA ASP A 94 46.28 15.59 14.23
C ASP A 94 45.61 16.39 15.36
N ALA A 95 46.39 16.74 16.37
CA ALA A 95 45.98 17.55 17.52
C ALA A 95 45.39 18.91 17.11
N LYS A 96 45.74 19.44 15.92
CA LYS A 96 45.18 20.70 15.40
C LYS A 96 43.81 20.54 14.76
N SER A 97 43.35 19.31 14.56
CA SER A 97 42.00 19.03 14.04
C SER A 97 41.01 18.63 15.12
N VAL A 98 41.46 18.36 16.36
CA VAL A 98 40.64 17.75 17.41
C VAL A 98 39.51 18.67 17.87
N CYS A 99 38.30 18.12 17.88
CA CYS A 99 37.13 18.72 18.51
C CYS A 99 36.59 17.78 19.59
N ARG A 100 36.13 18.35 20.71
CA ARG A 100 35.45 17.64 21.79
C ARG A 100 34.17 18.36 22.18
N ILE A 101 33.21 17.61 22.73
CA ILE A 101 32.06 18.22 23.40
C ILE A 101 32.43 18.47 24.85
N GLN A 102 32.46 19.74 25.22
CA GLN A 102 32.54 20.17 26.60
C GLN A 102 31.14 20.14 27.22
N SER A 103 31.00 19.42 28.33
CA SER A 103 29.78 19.46 29.13
C SER A 103 29.96 20.43 30.30
N VAL A 104 29.01 21.34 30.48
CA VAL A 104 28.98 22.30 31.59
C VAL A 104 27.69 22.05 32.36
N VAL A 105 27.79 21.84 33.67
CA VAL A 105 26.60 21.73 34.52
C VAL A 105 25.98 23.12 34.64
N ILE A 106 24.76 23.30 34.13
CA ILE A 106 24.01 24.57 34.22
C ILE A 106 23.34 24.67 35.58
N ASP A 107 22.76 23.56 36.03
CA ASP A 107 22.05 23.47 37.29
C ASP A 107 22.47 22.24 38.08
N PHE A 108 23.11 22.50 39.23
CA PHE A 108 23.58 21.47 40.15
C PHE A 108 22.47 20.77 40.93
N GLN A 109 21.24 21.29 40.95
CA GLN A 109 20.10 20.64 41.61
C GLN A 109 19.39 19.65 40.70
N THR A 110 19.22 19.99 39.41
CA THR A 110 18.55 19.14 38.42
C THR A 110 19.50 18.23 37.64
N GLY A 111 20.81 18.52 37.68
CA GLY A 111 21.82 17.80 36.89
C GLY A 111 21.80 18.19 35.40
N GLU A 112 21.18 19.32 35.05
CA GLU A 112 21.08 19.77 33.65
C GLU A 112 22.46 20.14 33.08
N LEU A 113 22.83 19.50 31.96
CA LEU A 113 24.10 19.66 31.28
C LEU A 113 23.94 20.49 29.99
N GLN A 114 24.68 21.59 29.87
CA GLN A 114 24.91 22.25 28.58
C GLN A 114 26.07 21.58 27.87
N GLN A 115 25.86 21.20 26.63
CA GLN A 115 26.94 20.76 25.76
C GLN A 115 27.39 21.92 24.88
N LYS A 116 28.70 22.15 24.81
CA LYS A 116 29.33 23.12 23.90
C LYS A 116 30.45 22.43 23.13
N LEU A 117 30.44 22.58 21.81
CA LEU A 117 31.55 22.13 20.97
C LEU A 117 32.78 23.01 21.20
N GLN A 118 33.92 22.39 21.44
CA GLN A 118 35.23 23.03 21.47
C GLN A 118 36.14 22.39 20.43
N CYS A 119 36.69 23.20 19.54
CA CYS A 119 37.66 22.77 18.54
C CYS A 119 39.01 23.46 18.76
N SER A 120 40.08 22.78 18.36
CA SER A 120 41.47 23.23 18.43
C SER A 120 41.72 24.55 17.70
N SER A 121 40.91 24.88 16.69
CA SER A 121 40.94 26.16 15.99
C SER A 121 40.63 27.36 16.90
N GLU A 122 39.88 27.15 17.97
CA GLU A 122 39.40 28.20 18.89
C GLU A 122 40.04 28.11 20.29
N ASN A 123 40.61 26.97 20.67
CA ASN A 123 41.11 26.74 22.02
C ASN A 123 42.50 26.07 22.03
N VAL A 124 43.53 26.85 22.38
CA VAL A 124 44.95 26.42 22.38
C VAL A 124 45.20 25.31 23.40
N SER A 125 44.50 25.32 24.54
CA SER A 125 44.63 24.28 25.58
C SER A 125 44.19 22.89 25.10
N LEU A 126 43.31 22.83 24.11
CA LEU A 126 42.82 21.56 23.57
C LEU A 126 43.92 20.82 22.80
N VAL A 127 44.84 21.54 22.17
CA VAL A 127 45.97 20.96 21.43
C VAL A 127 46.97 20.32 22.38
N GLU A 128 47.16 20.89 23.57
CA GLU A 128 48.03 20.35 24.63
C GLU A 128 47.43 19.09 25.26
N ASP A 129 46.13 19.10 25.58
CA ASP A 129 45.40 17.94 26.12
C ASP A 129 45.31 16.78 25.12
N SER A 130 45.34 17.07 23.81
CA SER A 130 45.16 16.09 22.73
C SER A 130 46.47 15.55 22.15
N GLN A 131 47.60 15.76 22.84
CA GLN A 131 48.91 15.23 22.40
C GLN A 131 48.97 13.70 22.45
N ASP A 132 48.15 13.08 23.29
CA ASP A 132 48.04 11.62 23.35
C ASP A 132 46.92 11.12 22.44
N ALA A 133 47.28 10.88 21.18
CA ALA A 133 46.40 10.30 20.16
C ALA A 133 45.88 8.89 20.51
N SER A 134 46.36 8.26 21.59
CA SER A 134 45.99 6.90 21.98
C SER A 134 44.81 6.82 22.96
N ILE A 135 44.29 7.94 23.45
CA ILE A 135 43.22 7.98 24.46
C ILE A 135 41.97 8.64 23.91
N PHE A 136 40.80 8.06 24.21
CA PHE A 136 39.51 8.68 23.91
C PHE A 136 38.47 8.40 24.98
N TRP A 137 37.44 9.26 25.01
CA TRP A 137 36.40 9.27 26.02
C TRP A 137 35.02 9.30 25.38
N THR A 138 34.07 8.58 25.97
CA THR A 138 32.67 8.54 25.53
C THR A 138 31.73 8.49 26.73
N SER A 139 30.58 9.14 26.59
CA SER A 139 29.48 9.13 27.55
C SER A 139 28.24 8.45 26.97
N PRO A 140 27.42 7.75 27.79
CA PRO A 140 26.15 7.17 27.39
C PRO A 140 25.15 8.19 26.86
N SER A 141 25.18 9.42 27.38
CA SER A 141 24.36 10.55 26.93
C SER A 141 24.63 10.98 25.49
N ASN A 142 25.76 10.57 24.90
CA ASN A 142 26.07 10.79 23.50
C ASN A 142 26.64 9.51 22.86
N PRO A 143 25.77 8.51 22.57
CA PRO A 143 26.22 7.18 22.12
C PRO A 143 26.85 7.19 20.72
N ARG A 144 26.81 8.34 20.02
CA ARG A 144 27.33 8.51 18.65
C ARG A 144 28.52 9.47 18.58
N ASN A 145 29.02 9.97 19.71
CA ASN A 145 30.23 10.79 19.75
C ASN A 145 31.34 10.08 20.52
N ASN A 146 32.51 10.06 19.92
CA ASN A 146 33.70 9.34 20.36
C ASN A 146 34.75 10.26 21.04
N ASN A 147 34.39 11.51 21.35
CA ASN A 147 35.27 12.44 22.06
C ASN A 147 34.50 13.43 22.96
N ALA A 148 34.17 12.99 24.19
CA ALA A 148 33.52 13.80 25.23
C ALA A 148 34.50 14.18 26.35
N SER A 149 34.35 15.36 26.97
CA SER A 149 35.07 15.69 28.20
C SER A 149 34.25 15.43 29.45
N PHE A 150 34.93 15.31 30.59
CA PHE A 150 34.25 15.38 31.88
C PHE A 150 33.55 16.73 32.06
N PRO A 151 32.43 16.76 32.82
CA PRO A 151 31.78 18.00 33.21
C PRO A 151 32.68 18.82 34.14
N ILE A 152 32.63 20.14 34.03
CA ILE A 152 33.37 21.04 34.92
C ILE A 152 32.89 20.84 36.37
N GLY A 153 33.82 20.53 37.28
CA GLY A 153 33.53 20.34 38.70
C GLY A 153 33.05 18.95 39.09
N ALA A 154 32.93 18.01 38.14
CA ALA A 154 32.56 16.63 38.45
C ALA A 154 33.67 15.90 39.23
N GLN A 155 33.28 15.14 40.25
CA GLN A 155 34.18 14.22 40.95
C GLN A 155 34.01 12.83 40.36
N CYS A 156 35.08 12.31 39.75
CA CYS A 156 35.07 11.03 39.06
C CYS A 156 35.88 9.98 39.82
N ILE A 157 35.33 8.78 39.96
CA ILE A 157 35.99 7.61 40.57
C ILE A 157 35.96 6.42 39.62
N SER A 158 37.02 5.61 39.61
CA SER A 158 37.05 4.38 38.83
C SER A 158 36.02 3.38 39.35
N LEU A 159 35.24 2.81 38.42
CA LEU A 159 34.36 1.67 38.68
C LEU A 159 35.12 0.34 38.57
N MET A 160 36.33 0.33 38.04
CA MET A 160 37.16 -0.88 37.92
C MET A 160 38.05 -1.05 39.14
N LEU A 161 38.06 -2.27 39.69
CA LEU A 161 38.97 -2.72 40.74
C LEU A 161 40.33 -3.12 40.13
N SER A 162 41.36 -3.20 40.95
CA SER A 162 42.72 -3.54 40.52
C SER A 162 42.86 -4.97 39.97
N ASP A 163 41.89 -5.84 40.25
CA ASP A 163 41.79 -7.21 39.73
C ASP A 163 41.04 -7.29 38.39
N GLY A 164 40.59 -6.15 37.85
CA GLY A 164 39.85 -6.05 36.60
C GLY A 164 38.35 -6.36 36.72
N SER A 165 37.84 -6.61 37.93
CA SER A 165 36.40 -6.73 38.16
C SER A 165 35.76 -5.34 38.29
N VAL A 166 34.46 -5.24 37.94
CA VAL A 166 33.69 -4.02 38.17
C VAL A 166 33.24 -4.00 39.63
N ASP A 167 33.48 -2.88 40.30
CA ASP A 167 32.94 -2.61 41.64
C ASP A 167 31.42 -2.46 41.54
N GLU A 168 30.71 -3.56 41.79
CA GLU A 168 29.24 -3.60 41.70
C GLU A 168 28.58 -2.64 42.70
N GLU A 169 29.21 -2.30 43.83
CA GLU A 169 28.68 -1.32 44.78
C GLU A 169 28.73 0.09 44.17
N LYS A 170 29.88 0.50 43.64
CA LYS A 170 30.00 1.81 42.97
C LYS A 170 29.17 1.89 41.70
N LYS A 171 29.06 0.80 40.95
CA LYS A 171 28.20 0.72 39.75
C LYS A 171 26.72 0.84 40.12
N ASN A 172 26.25 0.13 41.16
CA ASN A 172 24.87 0.24 41.65
C ASN A 172 24.54 1.63 42.18
N SER A 173 25.55 2.35 42.68
CA SER A 173 25.43 3.73 43.10
C SER A 173 25.30 4.70 41.91
N CYS A 174 25.77 4.31 40.73
CA CYS A 174 25.73 5.09 39.50
C CYS A 174 24.42 4.78 38.74
N LYS A 175 23.28 5.26 39.26
CA LYS A 175 22.01 5.14 38.54
C LYS A 175 21.84 6.35 37.64
N SER A 176 21.76 6.08 36.34
CA SER A 176 21.23 7.07 35.40
C SER A 176 19.76 7.29 35.76
N ASP A 177 19.37 8.55 35.95
CA ASP A 177 17.95 8.95 35.89
C ASP A 177 17.48 8.75 34.44
N GLN A 178 17.36 7.50 33.99
CA GLN A 178 16.38 7.21 32.96
C GLN A 178 15.06 7.55 33.63
N LYS A 179 14.44 8.67 33.22
CA LYS A 179 13.00 8.80 33.39
C LYS A 179 12.43 7.51 32.81
N ASP A 180 11.75 6.72 33.63
CA ASP A 180 10.93 5.62 33.15
C ASP A 180 9.89 6.25 32.20
N GLU A 181 10.21 6.32 30.91
CA GLU A 181 9.24 6.64 29.89
C GLU A 181 8.31 5.43 29.83
N HIS A 182 7.20 5.55 30.57
CA HIS A 182 6.13 4.58 30.53
C HIS A 182 5.48 4.62 29.15
N PHE A 183 5.93 3.79 28.22
CA PHE A 183 5.25 3.61 26.94
C PHE A 183 3.89 2.96 27.16
N GLN A 184 2.87 3.41 26.43
CA GLN A 184 1.54 2.81 26.54
C GLN A 184 1.55 1.38 26.05
N ILE A 185 2.35 1.09 25.01
CA ILE A 185 2.44 -0.21 24.35
C ILE A 185 3.85 -0.76 24.41
N THR A 186 4.03 -1.73 25.30
CA THR A 186 5.30 -2.44 25.53
C THR A 186 5.31 -3.83 24.90
N ASN A 187 4.13 -4.42 24.70
CA ASN A 187 3.98 -5.74 24.08
C ASN A 187 2.87 -5.72 23.01
N PHE A 188 3.08 -6.42 21.90
CA PHE A 188 2.11 -6.52 20.79
C PHE A 188 0.81 -7.26 21.17
N GLY A 189 0.69 -7.76 22.41
CA GLY A 189 -0.49 -8.43 22.95
C GLY A 189 -1.45 -7.53 23.74
N GLU A 190 -1.22 -6.22 23.79
CA GLU A 190 -2.05 -5.33 24.61
C GLU A 190 -3.47 -5.09 24.07
N PRO A 191 -4.47 -4.86 24.93
CA PRO A 191 -5.88 -4.76 24.54
C PRO A 191 -6.21 -3.82 23.36
N PRO A 192 -5.66 -2.60 23.25
CA PRO A 192 -5.98 -1.73 22.11
C PRO A 192 -5.51 -2.30 20.78
N LEU A 193 -4.34 -2.94 20.76
CA LEU A 193 -3.71 -3.50 19.57
C LEU A 193 -4.38 -4.84 19.18
N VAL A 194 -4.77 -5.65 20.18
CA VAL A 194 -5.63 -6.82 19.99
C VAL A 194 -6.98 -6.44 19.39
N GLY A 195 -7.55 -5.29 19.78
CA GLY A 195 -8.77 -4.75 19.17
C GLY A 195 -8.61 -4.50 17.67
N VAL A 196 -7.48 -3.91 17.26
CA VAL A 196 -7.16 -3.68 15.85
C VAL A 196 -7.03 -5.02 15.10
N TYR A 197 -6.29 -5.98 15.66
CA TYR A 197 -6.16 -7.31 15.07
C TYR A 197 -7.51 -8.02 14.92
N PHE A 198 -8.38 -7.91 15.91
CA PHE A 198 -9.71 -8.48 15.89
C PHE A 198 -10.57 -7.90 14.76
N VAL A 199 -10.53 -6.59 14.52
CA VAL A 199 -11.23 -5.95 13.40
C VAL A 199 -10.78 -6.53 12.06
N TYR A 200 -9.47 -6.67 11.82
CA TYR A 200 -8.98 -7.24 10.57
C TYR A 200 -9.25 -8.75 10.47
N LEU A 201 -9.17 -9.49 11.57
CA LEU A 201 -9.51 -10.91 11.62
C LEU A 201 -10.99 -11.12 11.26
N VAL A 202 -11.90 -10.32 11.82
CA VAL A 202 -13.33 -10.33 11.46
C VAL A 202 -13.51 -9.99 9.98
N CYS A 203 -12.74 -9.06 9.42
CA CYS A 203 -12.77 -8.77 7.99
C CYS A 203 -12.45 -10.01 7.14
N PHE A 204 -11.34 -10.69 7.43
CA PHE A 204 -10.94 -11.90 6.72
C PHE A 204 -11.94 -13.06 6.94
N ALA A 205 -12.48 -13.21 8.15
CA ALA A 205 -13.51 -14.20 8.45
C ALA A 205 -14.80 -13.94 7.64
N LEU A 206 -15.25 -12.68 7.55
CA LEU A 206 -16.42 -12.32 6.75
C LEU A 206 -16.19 -12.52 5.25
N LEU A 207 -15.00 -12.20 4.73
CA LEU A 207 -14.64 -12.43 3.32
C LEU A 207 -14.57 -13.92 2.98
N THR A 208 -14.00 -14.75 3.85
CA THR A 208 -13.92 -16.21 3.65
C THR A 208 -15.30 -16.85 3.76
N PHE A 209 -16.09 -16.47 4.75
CA PHE A 209 -17.48 -16.88 4.89
C PHE A 209 -18.31 -16.49 3.67
N TRP A 210 -18.18 -15.25 3.19
CA TRP A 210 -18.87 -14.77 1.99
C TRP A 210 -18.48 -15.57 0.75
N ASN A 211 -17.18 -15.82 0.55
CA ASN A 211 -16.69 -16.61 -0.57
C ASN A 211 -17.27 -18.04 -0.55
N PHE A 212 -17.28 -18.68 0.62
CA PHE A 212 -17.86 -20.01 0.79
C PHE A 212 -19.38 -20.01 0.53
N HIS A 213 -20.11 -19.05 1.09
CA HIS A 213 -21.53 -18.88 0.86
C HIS A 213 -21.86 -18.66 -0.62
N ARG A 214 -21.07 -17.83 -1.31
CA ARG A 214 -21.18 -17.58 -2.75
C ARG A 214 -20.93 -18.86 -3.57
N GLN A 215 -19.91 -19.66 -3.21
CA GLN A 215 -19.64 -20.95 -3.86
C GLN A 215 -20.75 -21.97 -3.63
N MET A 216 -21.33 -22.02 -2.43
CA MET A 216 -22.49 -22.88 -2.15
C MET A 216 -23.70 -22.51 -2.99
N ILE A 217 -24.01 -21.22 -3.14
CA ILE A 217 -25.10 -20.75 -4.00
C ILE A 217 -24.81 -21.10 -5.46
N TYR A 218 -23.59 -20.88 -5.92
CA TYR A 218 -23.18 -21.25 -7.27
C TYR A 218 -23.38 -22.74 -7.55
N ARG A 219 -22.93 -23.62 -6.64
CA ARG A 219 -23.12 -25.07 -6.75
C ARG A 219 -24.60 -25.46 -6.78
N LYS A 220 -25.43 -24.91 -5.89
CA LYS A 220 -26.88 -25.16 -5.88
C LYS A 220 -27.56 -24.75 -7.19
N ASN A 221 -27.16 -23.61 -7.75
CA ASN A 221 -27.71 -23.14 -9.02
C ASN A 221 -27.27 -24.01 -10.21
N CYS A 222 -26.01 -24.49 -10.23
CA CYS A 222 -25.54 -25.42 -11.25
C CYS A 222 -26.25 -26.79 -11.18
N THR A 223 -26.41 -27.37 -9.99
CA THR A 223 -27.09 -28.68 -9.83
C THR A 223 -28.56 -28.64 -10.29
N VAL A 224 -29.25 -27.52 -10.06
CA VAL A 224 -30.64 -27.32 -10.53
C VAL A 224 -30.72 -27.15 -12.05
N MET A 225 -29.68 -26.66 -12.71
CA MET A 225 -29.64 -26.56 -14.18
C MET A 225 -29.38 -27.92 -14.84
N ASP A 226 -28.56 -28.79 -14.24
CA ASP A 226 -28.29 -30.13 -14.78
C ASP A 226 -29.51 -31.06 -14.68
N ASP A 227 -30.28 -31.00 -13.60
CA ASP A 227 -31.50 -31.82 -13.44
C ASP A 227 -32.61 -31.45 -14.46
N LYS A 228 -32.64 -30.20 -14.95
CA LYS A 228 -33.57 -29.77 -16.02
C LYS A 228 -33.02 -29.94 -17.44
N SER A 229 -31.71 -30.14 -17.59
CA SER A 229 -31.01 -30.33 -18.86
C SER A 229 -31.10 -31.79 -19.37
N SER A 230 -31.20 -32.75 -18.45
CA SER A 230 -31.21 -34.19 -18.77
C SER A 230 -32.47 -34.72 -19.49
N SER A 231 -33.54 -33.93 -19.62
CA SER A 231 -34.81 -34.38 -20.23
C SER A 231 -35.01 -33.97 -21.70
N GLY A 232 -34.06 -33.28 -22.34
CA GLY A 232 -34.24 -32.71 -23.69
C GLY A 232 -33.21 -33.10 -24.75
N MET A 233 -32.22 -33.95 -24.43
CA MET A 233 -31.05 -34.18 -25.29
C MET A 233 -31.26 -35.23 -26.40
N SER A 234 -32.39 -35.94 -26.45
CA SER A 234 -32.60 -37.03 -27.42
C SER A 234 -33.24 -36.61 -28.76
N ASP A 235 -33.76 -35.39 -28.91
CA ASP A 235 -34.55 -35.00 -30.09
C ASP A 235 -33.89 -33.98 -31.03
N ILE A 236 -32.65 -33.54 -30.74
CA ILE A 236 -31.97 -32.46 -31.50
C ILE A 236 -30.91 -33.01 -32.48
N LEU A 237 -30.77 -34.34 -32.63
CA LEU A 237 -29.74 -34.93 -33.50
C LEU A 237 -30.19 -35.19 -34.96
N SER A 238 -31.41 -34.81 -35.35
CA SER A 238 -31.98 -35.19 -36.66
C SER A 238 -32.44 -34.04 -37.55
N ARG A 239 -32.29 -32.76 -37.14
CA ARG A 239 -32.59 -31.60 -38.00
C ARG A 239 -31.32 -30.93 -38.55
N THR A 240 -30.93 -31.45 -39.71
CA THR A 240 -30.50 -30.70 -40.90
C THR A 240 -29.20 -29.88 -40.81
N LYS A 241 -28.12 -30.58 -41.14
CA LYS A 241 -26.74 -30.17 -41.46
C LYS A 241 -26.58 -29.13 -42.61
N TYR A 242 -27.63 -28.41 -43.00
CA TYR A 242 -27.61 -27.46 -44.14
C TYR A 242 -28.05 -26.03 -43.81
N GLU A 243 -28.30 -25.70 -42.54
CA GLU A 243 -28.51 -24.31 -42.07
C GLU A 243 -27.26 -23.71 -41.39
N LEU A 244 -26.16 -24.47 -41.31
CA LEU A 244 -24.98 -24.12 -40.52
C LEU A 244 -23.93 -23.26 -41.24
N ILE A 245 -24.21 -22.77 -42.46
CA ILE A 245 -23.25 -21.96 -43.24
C ILE A 245 -23.65 -20.47 -43.30
N SER A 246 -24.85 -20.09 -42.84
CA SER A 246 -25.24 -18.67 -42.70
C SER A 246 -25.20 -18.15 -41.25
N ALA A 247 -24.76 -18.96 -40.29
CA ALA A 247 -24.52 -18.58 -38.90
C ALA A 247 -23.01 -18.43 -38.57
N ASP A 248 -22.14 -18.43 -39.58
CA ASP A 248 -20.68 -18.51 -39.42
C ASP A 248 -20.01 -17.12 -39.34
N ASN A 249 -20.75 -16.08 -38.92
CA ASN A 249 -20.21 -14.72 -38.77
C ASN A 249 -20.90 -13.83 -37.71
N SER A 250 -21.79 -14.37 -36.89
CA SER A 250 -22.42 -13.60 -35.80
C SER A 250 -21.63 -13.75 -34.49
N GLU A 251 -20.98 -12.67 -34.09
CA GLU A 251 -20.71 -12.35 -32.68
C GLU A 251 -19.76 -13.31 -31.93
N SER A 252 -18.46 -13.13 -32.18
CA SER A 252 -17.35 -13.64 -31.38
C SER A 252 -17.59 -13.54 -29.86
N GLN A 253 -17.83 -14.70 -29.23
CA GLN A 253 -17.73 -15.03 -27.80
C GLN A 253 -18.17 -13.94 -26.79
N LEU A 254 -19.46 -13.60 -26.77
CA LEU A 254 -20.05 -12.82 -25.67
C LEU A 254 -20.35 -13.74 -24.46
N VAL A 255 -19.59 -13.61 -23.37
CA VAL A 255 -19.81 -14.35 -22.12
C VAL A 255 -20.75 -13.58 -21.21
N GLN A 256 -21.87 -14.21 -20.82
CA GLN A 256 -22.91 -13.58 -20.01
C GLN A 256 -23.05 -14.27 -18.65
N THR A 257 -23.02 -13.49 -17.57
CA THR A 257 -23.18 -13.98 -16.20
C THR A 257 -24.22 -13.17 -15.44
N GLY A 258 -25.19 -13.85 -14.82
CA GLY A 258 -26.25 -13.21 -14.06
C GLY A 258 -25.88 -12.99 -12.60
N TYR A 259 -26.22 -11.82 -12.06
CA TYR A 259 -26.05 -11.48 -10.65
C TYR A 259 -27.36 -10.96 -10.05
N SER A 260 -27.54 -11.19 -8.75
CA SER A 260 -28.63 -10.64 -7.95
C SER A 260 -28.09 -9.95 -6.71
N PHE A 261 -28.88 -9.01 -6.16
CA PHE A 261 -28.56 -8.40 -4.88
C PHE A 261 -28.62 -9.42 -3.75
N SER A 262 -27.72 -9.25 -2.79
CA SER A 262 -27.71 -9.98 -1.53
C SER A 262 -27.44 -8.98 -0.40
N SER A 263 -28.33 -8.94 0.58
CA SER A 263 -28.16 -8.09 1.76
C SER A 263 -26.88 -8.43 2.53
N LEU A 264 -26.54 -9.72 2.58
CA LEU A 264 -25.33 -10.21 3.25
C LEU A 264 -24.07 -9.70 2.54
N GLY A 265 -24.01 -9.82 1.21
CA GLY A 265 -22.87 -9.32 0.43
C GLY A 265 -22.67 -7.81 0.58
N ARG A 266 -23.76 -7.04 0.68
CA ARG A 266 -23.71 -5.60 0.94
C ARG A 266 -23.11 -5.28 2.31
N ILE A 267 -23.48 -6.02 3.36
CA ILE A 267 -22.92 -5.81 4.70
C ILE A 267 -21.41 -6.07 4.69
N VAL A 268 -20.97 -7.17 4.07
CA VAL A 268 -19.54 -7.51 3.96
C VAL A 268 -18.79 -6.44 3.16
N PHE A 269 -19.38 -5.94 2.07
CA PHE A 269 -18.78 -4.84 1.29
C PHE A 269 -18.61 -3.56 2.11
N VAL A 270 -19.64 -3.14 2.86
CA VAL A 270 -19.56 -1.95 3.71
C VAL A 270 -18.47 -2.12 4.77
N TYR A 271 -18.40 -3.29 5.41
CA TYR A 271 -17.35 -3.60 6.38
C TYR A 271 -15.95 -3.56 5.76
N PHE A 272 -15.79 -4.12 4.55
CA PHE A 272 -14.53 -4.09 3.80
C PHE A 272 -14.06 -2.66 3.49
N VAL A 273 -14.97 -1.78 3.06
CA VAL A 273 -14.66 -0.36 2.83
C VAL A 273 -14.26 0.32 4.15
N MET A 274 -14.99 0.07 5.24
CA MET A 274 -14.66 0.62 6.56
C MET A 274 -13.27 0.16 7.06
N ALA A 275 -12.92 -1.12 6.88
CA ALA A 275 -11.61 -1.65 7.26
C ALA A 275 -10.46 -1.01 6.46
N THR A 276 -10.72 -0.67 5.19
CA THR A 276 -9.76 0.03 4.31
C THR A 276 -9.50 1.46 4.80
N VAL A 277 -10.56 2.18 5.20
CA VAL A 277 -10.44 3.54 5.77
C VAL A 277 -9.72 3.48 7.12
N LEU A 278 -10.06 2.52 7.97
CA LEU A 278 -9.42 2.34 9.27
C LEU A 278 -7.90 2.09 9.14
N LEU A 279 -7.47 1.43 8.07
CA LEU A 279 -6.05 1.17 7.82
C LEU A 279 -5.25 2.45 7.55
N HIS A 280 -5.87 3.43 6.88
CA HIS A 280 -5.26 4.75 6.67
C HIS A 280 -5.23 5.56 7.97
N ILE A 281 -6.29 5.47 8.78
CA ILE A 281 -6.33 6.11 10.10
C ILE A 281 -5.24 5.53 11.00
N LEU A 282 -5.04 4.21 11.00
CA LEU A 282 -3.99 3.54 11.77
C LEU A 282 -2.59 4.04 11.36
N LEU A 283 -2.32 4.16 10.05
CA LEU A 283 -1.06 4.74 9.56
C LEU A 283 -0.85 6.17 10.05
N ILE A 284 -1.89 7.00 10.02
CA ILE A 284 -1.82 8.38 10.50
C ILE A 284 -1.54 8.41 12.02
N ILE A 285 -2.19 7.55 12.81
CA ILE A 285 -1.96 7.45 14.26
C ILE A 285 -0.49 7.11 14.55
N VAL A 286 0.09 6.11 13.86
CA VAL A 286 1.50 5.72 14.04
C VAL A 286 2.45 6.85 13.65
N ILE A 287 2.14 7.61 12.60
CA ILE A 287 2.92 8.80 12.23
C ILE A 287 2.80 9.90 13.29
N CYS A 288 1.60 10.16 13.81
CA CYS A 288 1.39 11.15 14.87
C CYS A 288 2.14 10.77 16.17
N ASP A 289 2.20 9.48 16.49
CA ASP A 289 2.97 8.97 17.63
C ASP A 289 4.47 9.28 17.51
N TYR A 290 5.03 9.15 16.30
CA TYR A 290 6.41 9.52 16.02
C TYR A 290 6.71 11.03 16.20
N TYR A 291 5.68 11.88 16.14
CA TYR A 291 5.78 13.33 16.37
C TYR A 291 5.36 13.74 17.78
N ASP A 292 5.40 12.82 18.74
CA ASP A 292 5.15 13.10 20.16
C ASP A 292 3.74 13.67 20.43
N CYS A 293 2.77 13.38 19.55
CA CYS A 293 1.40 13.88 19.72
C CYS A 293 0.65 13.21 20.88
N PHE A 294 1.16 12.08 21.40
CA PHE A 294 0.57 11.33 22.50
C PHE A 294 1.50 11.35 23.72
N THR A 295 0.93 11.62 24.90
CA THR A 295 1.65 11.59 26.18
C THR A 295 0.98 10.63 27.15
N PRO A 296 1.63 9.53 27.56
CA PRO A 296 2.92 9.02 27.08
C PRO A 296 2.85 8.43 25.65
N HIS A 297 4.01 8.27 25.00
CA HIS A 297 4.14 7.70 23.65
C HIS A 297 3.50 6.31 23.56
N LEU A 298 2.89 5.98 22.41
CA LEU A 298 2.30 4.67 22.18
C LEU A 298 3.40 3.62 22.04
N PHE A 299 4.37 3.83 21.16
CA PHE A 299 5.45 2.87 20.92
C PHE A 299 6.81 3.43 21.33
N ASP A 300 7.74 2.54 21.72
CA ASP A 300 9.13 2.91 21.95
C ASP A 300 9.75 3.47 20.65
N PRO A 301 10.20 4.74 20.64
CA PRO A 301 10.76 5.40 19.46
C PRO A 301 12.11 4.81 19.01
N LEU A 302 12.85 4.15 19.91
CA LEU A 302 14.17 3.59 19.63
C LEU A 302 14.12 2.17 19.04
N SER A 303 13.08 1.40 19.34
CA SER A 303 13.03 -0.03 18.99
C SER A 303 11.78 -0.47 18.22
N ALA A 304 10.60 0.02 18.59
CA ALA A 304 9.32 -0.55 18.14
C ALA A 304 8.61 0.29 17.06
N SER A 305 8.66 1.63 17.17
CA SER A 305 7.90 2.55 16.31
C SER A 305 8.16 2.31 14.80
N ALA A 306 9.43 2.21 14.40
CA ALA A 306 9.79 2.02 12.99
C ALA A 306 9.31 0.66 12.45
N THR A 307 9.47 -0.39 13.24
CA THR A 307 9.03 -1.75 12.89
C THR A 307 7.52 -1.81 12.68
N VAL A 308 6.75 -1.21 13.60
CA VAL A 308 5.28 -1.13 13.52
C VAL A 308 4.85 -0.36 12.28
N PHE A 309 5.47 0.79 12.02
CA PHE A 309 5.18 1.60 10.84
C PHE A 309 5.37 0.80 9.55
N PHE A 310 6.53 0.16 9.36
CA PHE A 310 6.80 -0.60 8.13
C PHE A 310 5.89 -1.81 7.95
N LEU A 311 5.52 -2.51 9.02
CA LEU A 311 4.58 -3.63 8.94
C LEU A 311 3.19 -3.17 8.52
N VAL A 312 2.65 -2.13 9.17
CA VAL A 312 1.32 -1.59 8.83
C VAL A 312 1.33 -0.99 7.42
N TRP A 313 2.41 -0.30 7.04
CA TRP A 313 2.59 0.27 5.71
C TRP A 313 2.62 -0.80 4.62
N LEU A 314 3.35 -1.90 4.83
CA LEU A 314 3.39 -3.01 3.88
C LEU A 314 2.03 -3.68 3.72
N ILE A 315 1.32 -3.92 4.83
CA ILE A 315 -0.04 -4.47 4.81
C ILE A 315 -0.98 -3.54 4.04
N ALA A 316 -0.89 -2.23 4.28
CA ALA A 316 -1.70 -1.23 3.57
C ALA A 316 -1.40 -1.18 2.07
N ALA A 317 -0.13 -1.21 1.68
CA ALA A 317 0.29 -1.22 0.29
C ALA A 317 -0.26 -2.45 -0.45
N VAL A 318 -0.08 -3.65 0.12
CA VAL A 318 -0.58 -4.90 -0.47
C VAL A 318 -2.11 -4.90 -0.55
N TRP A 319 -2.79 -4.41 0.50
CA TRP A 319 -4.24 -4.32 0.55
C TRP A 319 -4.78 -3.40 -0.56
N LEU A 320 -4.21 -2.20 -0.73
CA LEU A 320 -4.63 -1.24 -1.75
C LEU A 320 -4.31 -1.71 -3.17
N ILE A 321 -3.14 -2.31 -3.40
CA ILE A 321 -2.79 -2.89 -4.70
C ILE A 321 -3.82 -3.98 -5.06
N THR A 322 -4.20 -4.82 -4.10
CA THR A 322 -5.23 -5.83 -4.31
C THR A 322 -6.57 -5.18 -4.70
N ILE A 323 -7.00 -4.11 -4.01
CA ILE A 323 -8.22 -3.38 -4.37
C ILE A 323 -8.16 -2.85 -5.81
N VAL A 324 -7.06 -2.22 -6.21
CA VAL A 324 -6.91 -1.64 -7.56
C VAL A 324 -6.90 -2.71 -8.64
N VAL A 325 -6.20 -3.83 -8.43
CA VAL A 325 -6.14 -4.95 -9.38
C VAL A 325 -7.52 -5.59 -9.58
N TYR A 326 -8.33 -5.68 -8.53
CA TYR A 326 -9.66 -6.28 -8.59
C TYR A 326 -10.81 -5.27 -8.72
N GLN A 327 -10.54 -3.98 -8.92
CA GLN A 327 -11.55 -2.92 -8.81
C GLN A 327 -12.78 -3.11 -9.72
N GLN A 328 -12.59 -3.66 -10.93
CA GLN A 328 -13.66 -3.87 -11.91
C GLN A 328 -14.61 -5.00 -11.48
N ASP A 329 -14.08 -6.03 -10.81
CA ASP A 329 -14.85 -7.20 -10.36
C ASP A 329 -15.25 -7.11 -8.89
N LEU A 330 -14.70 -6.16 -8.14
CA LEU A 330 -14.85 -6.08 -6.69
C LEU A 330 -16.33 -6.00 -6.29
N VAL A 331 -17.11 -5.16 -6.96
CA VAL A 331 -18.55 -5.03 -6.69
C VAL A 331 -19.30 -6.31 -7.06
N ASN A 332 -18.92 -6.98 -8.15
CA ASN A 332 -19.52 -8.24 -8.59
C ASN A 332 -19.18 -9.40 -7.66
N PHE A 333 -18.01 -9.37 -7.01
CA PHE A 333 -17.65 -10.35 -6.00
C PHE A 333 -18.62 -10.35 -4.82
N PHE A 334 -19.14 -9.19 -4.42
CA PHE A 334 -20.12 -9.04 -3.33
C PHE A 334 -21.58 -9.26 -3.78
N ARG A 335 -21.81 -9.64 -5.04
CA ARG A 335 -23.13 -10.04 -5.56
C ARG A 335 -23.24 -11.56 -5.63
N THR A 336 -24.46 -12.09 -5.54
CA THR A 336 -24.71 -13.54 -5.68
C THR A 336 -24.91 -13.92 -7.14
N PRO A 337 -24.29 -15.01 -7.63
CA PRO A 337 -24.54 -15.50 -8.97
C PRO A 337 -25.97 -16.04 -9.07
N SER A 338 -26.71 -15.60 -10.08
CA SER A 338 -28.09 -16.04 -10.36
C SER A 338 -28.21 -16.47 -11.82
N SER A 339 -29.18 -17.33 -12.11
CA SER A 339 -29.52 -17.71 -13.48
C SER A 339 -29.89 -16.46 -14.30
N LEU A 340 -29.58 -16.46 -15.61
CA LEU A 340 -29.90 -15.35 -16.49
C LEU A 340 -31.39 -15.02 -16.54
N ASN A 341 -32.29 -15.96 -16.23
CA ASN A 341 -33.75 -15.74 -16.19
C ASN A 341 -34.23 -14.86 -15.01
N ASN A 342 -33.54 -14.92 -13.87
CA ASN A 342 -33.94 -14.23 -12.63
C ASN A 342 -32.87 -13.25 -12.14
N CYS A 343 -31.95 -12.83 -13.00
CA CYS A 343 -30.91 -11.89 -12.62
C CYS A 343 -31.42 -10.43 -12.61
N GLU A 344 -30.89 -9.64 -11.67
CA GLU A 344 -31.14 -8.19 -11.62
C GLU A 344 -30.04 -7.43 -12.36
N PHE A 345 -28.85 -8.03 -12.46
CA PHE A 345 -27.72 -7.54 -13.23
C PHE A 345 -27.21 -8.63 -14.17
N ALA A 346 -26.83 -8.23 -15.37
CA ALA A 346 -26.12 -9.06 -16.32
C ALA A 346 -24.71 -8.48 -16.50
N HIS A 347 -23.71 -9.29 -16.18
CA HIS A 347 -22.33 -8.99 -16.50
C HIS A 347 -22.02 -9.59 -17.86
N MET A 348 -21.72 -8.71 -18.81
CA MET A 348 -21.45 -9.03 -20.19
C MET A 348 -19.97 -8.78 -20.46
N VAL A 349 -19.29 -9.82 -20.96
CA VAL A 349 -17.88 -9.75 -21.34
C VAL A 349 -17.80 -10.08 -22.82
N LYS A 350 -17.35 -9.12 -23.61
CA LYS A 350 -17.02 -9.33 -25.01
C LYS A 350 -15.52 -9.50 -25.11
N ASN A 351 -15.06 -10.64 -25.61
CA ASN A 351 -13.64 -10.84 -25.86
C ASN A 351 -13.20 -9.91 -26.99
N ASP A 352 -12.20 -9.07 -26.74
CA ASP A 352 -11.56 -8.30 -27.80
C ASP A 352 -10.43 -9.17 -28.35
N ASP A 353 -10.62 -9.68 -29.57
CA ASP A 353 -9.55 -10.26 -30.38
C ASP A 353 -8.62 -9.12 -30.83
N THR A 354 -7.93 -8.50 -29.86
CA THR A 354 -6.84 -7.57 -30.14
C THR A 354 -5.64 -8.42 -30.55
N GLU A 355 -5.53 -8.70 -31.84
CA GLU A 355 -4.23 -8.95 -32.44
C GLU A 355 -3.33 -7.77 -32.05
N ILE A 356 -2.21 -8.08 -31.40
CA ILE A 356 -1.24 -7.11 -30.88
C ILE A 356 -0.56 -6.44 -32.08
N MET A 357 -1.25 -5.53 -32.76
CA MET A 357 -0.64 -4.71 -33.80
C MET A 357 0.25 -3.67 -33.13
N LEU A 358 1.55 -3.87 -33.30
CA LEU A 358 2.67 -2.98 -32.94
C LEU A 358 3.10 -3.05 -31.46
N THR A 359 3.72 -4.17 -31.08
CA THR A 359 4.66 -4.14 -29.95
C THR A 359 6.07 -3.81 -30.49
N ASP A 360 6.56 -2.62 -30.16
CA ASP A 360 7.97 -2.26 -30.36
C ASP A 360 8.89 -3.24 -29.61
N PRO A 361 9.93 -3.80 -30.24
CA PRO A 361 10.83 -4.79 -29.65
C PRO A 361 11.87 -4.14 -28.73
N THR A 362 11.43 -3.43 -27.69
CA THR A 362 12.33 -2.92 -26.64
C THR A 362 12.20 -3.75 -25.36
N GLY A 363 13.33 -3.99 -24.67
CA GLY A 363 13.39 -4.85 -23.48
C GLY A 363 12.50 -4.38 -22.31
N VAL A 364 12.11 -3.11 -22.30
CA VAL A 364 11.16 -2.55 -21.31
C VAL A 364 9.73 -3.01 -21.62
N SER A 365 9.31 -3.02 -22.88
CA SER A 365 8.00 -3.57 -23.28
C SER A 365 7.88 -5.05 -22.96
N PHE A 366 8.97 -5.82 -23.05
CA PHE A 366 9.00 -7.23 -22.63
C PHE A 366 8.88 -7.40 -21.12
N LEU A 367 9.54 -6.55 -20.31
CA LEU A 367 9.40 -6.57 -18.86
C LEU A 367 7.99 -6.15 -18.43
N VAL A 368 7.42 -5.12 -19.05
CA VAL A 368 6.04 -4.69 -18.83
C VAL A 368 5.08 -5.81 -19.22
N ALA A 369 5.24 -6.44 -20.38
CA ALA A 369 4.43 -7.58 -20.80
C ALA A 369 4.57 -8.79 -19.85
N LYS A 370 5.76 -9.02 -19.28
CA LYS A 370 6.00 -10.09 -18.30
C LYS A 370 5.33 -9.79 -16.96
N VAL A 371 5.39 -8.54 -16.49
CA VAL A 371 4.71 -8.08 -15.28
C VAL A 371 3.19 -8.09 -15.49
N GLU A 372 2.71 -7.65 -16.64
CA GLU A 372 1.29 -7.69 -17.01
C GLU A 372 0.78 -9.13 -17.12
N ASN A 373 1.53 -10.04 -17.75
CA ASN A 373 1.17 -11.46 -17.79
C ASN A 373 1.22 -12.10 -16.40
N TRP A 374 2.13 -11.67 -15.53
CA TRP A 374 2.22 -12.13 -14.13
C TRP A 374 1.07 -11.58 -13.26
N LEU A 375 0.66 -10.33 -13.44
CA LEU A 375 -0.53 -9.80 -12.78
C LEU A 375 -1.82 -10.42 -13.33
N ASN A 376 -1.81 -10.84 -14.61
CA ASN A 376 -2.91 -11.52 -15.29
C ASN A 376 -2.98 -13.05 -15.05
N ILE A 377 -2.33 -13.60 -14.03
CA ILE A 377 -2.38 -15.02 -13.63
C ILE A 377 -3.82 -15.58 -13.48
N SER A 378 -4.85 -14.73 -13.42
CA SER A 378 -6.23 -15.18 -13.27
C SER A 378 -6.96 -15.62 -14.56
N GLY A 379 -6.29 -15.72 -15.72
CA GLY A 379 -6.90 -16.25 -16.94
C GLY A 379 -8.17 -15.50 -17.37
N LYS A 380 -8.26 -14.21 -17.02
CA LYS A 380 -9.45 -13.41 -17.33
C LYS A 380 -9.52 -13.14 -18.83
N PRO A 381 -10.69 -13.32 -19.46
CA PRO A 381 -10.91 -12.92 -20.84
C PRO A 381 -10.50 -11.45 -21.03
N ARG A 382 -9.61 -11.19 -22.00
CA ARG A 382 -9.23 -9.84 -22.42
C ARG A 382 -10.36 -9.30 -23.28
N GLY A 383 -10.99 -8.20 -22.84
CA GLY A 383 -12.04 -7.58 -23.61
C GLY A 383 -12.86 -6.56 -22.81
N PHE A 384 -13.83 -5.95 -23.51
CA PHE A 384 -14.74 -5.00 -22.90
C PHE A 384 -15.72 -5.72 -21.97
N GLN A 385 -15.68 -5.36 -20.69
CA GLN A 385 -16.55 -5.89 -19.65
C GLN A 385 -17.39 -4.80 -19.01
N GLU A 386 -18.67 -5.05 -18.86
CA GLU A 386 -19.59 -4.14 -18.21
C GLU A 386 -20.66 -4.90 -17.44
N THR A 387 -21.05 -4.37 -16.27
CA THR A 387 -22.18 -4.94 -15.52
C THR A 387 -23.38 -4.03 -15.63
N VAL A 388 -24.36 -4.47 -16.39
CA VAL A 388 -25.56 -3.70 -16.72
C VAL A 388 -26.73 -4.19 -15.89
N ARG A 389 -27.63 -3.27 -15.54
CA ARG A 389 -28.89 -3.59 -14.86
C ARG A 389 -29.91 -4.15 -15.86
N VAL A 390 -30.63 -5.19 -15.48
CA VAL A 390 -31.72 -5.76 -16.29
C VAL A 390 -32.99 -4.93 -16.09
N GLU A 391 -33.57 -4.47 -17.19
CA GLU A 391 -34.84 -3.75 -17.21
C GLU A 391 -35.97 -4.63 -17.78
N VAL A 392 -37.21 -4.41 -17.32
CA VAL A 392 -38.38 -5.13 -17.82
C VAL A 392 -39.25 -4.17 -18.61
N ILE A 393 -39.22 -4.28 -19.94
CA ILE A 393 -39.98 -3.43 -20.86
C ILE A 393 -41.00 -4.30 -21.59
N GLY A 394 -42.29 -4.00 -21.45
CA GLY A 394 -43.36 -4.73 -22.13
C GLY A 394 -43.43 -6.22 -21.78
N GLY A 395 -43.02 -6.61 -20.56
CA GLY A 395 -42.98 -7.99 -20.09
C GLY A 395 -41.76 -8.81 -20.56
N LYS A 396 -40.85 -8.20 -21.34
CA LYS A 396 -39.58 -8.81 -21.76
C LYS A 396 -38.41 -8.23 -20.96
N ARG A 397 -37.42 -9.07 -20.66
CA ARG A 397 -36.21 -8.69 -19.95
C ARG A 397 -35.16 -8.22 -20.95
N VAL A 398 -34.65 -7.01 -20.72
CA VAL A 398 -33.84 -6.26 -21.66
C VAL A 398 -32.58 -5.76 -20.96
N VAL A 399 -31.45 -5.79 -21.67
CA VAL A 399 -30.17 -5.26 -21.22
C VAL A 399 -29.55 -4.47 -22.36
N ASP A 400 -29.07 -3.26 -22.06
CA ASP A 400 -28.40 -2.43 -23.06
C ASP A 400 -26.86 -2.50 -22.82
N PHE A 401 -26.12 -3.09 -23.75
CA PHE A 401 -24.66 -3.29 -23.66
C PHE A 401 -23.97 -2.73 -24.90
N GLN A 402 -22.94 -1.88 -24.73
CA GLN A 402 -22.31 -1.14 -25.82
C GLN A 402 -23.30 -0.37 -26.71
N HIS A 403 -24.35 0.20 -26.10
CA HIS A 403 -25.46 0.88 -26.81
C HIS A 403 -26.26 -0.03 -27.75
N LEU A 404 -26.14 -1.36 -27.62
CA LEU A 404 -26.98 -2.34 -28.30
C LEU A 404 -27.93 -2.99 -27.31
N ARG A 405 -29.18 -3.15 -27.72
CA ARG A 405 -30.22 -3.76 -26.90
C ARG A 405 -30.25 -5.27 -27.08
N TYR A 406 -30.11 -5.99 -25.97
CA TYR A 406 -30.23 -7.44 -25.92
C TYR A 406 -31.51 -7.83 -25.19
N ILE A 407 -32.26 -8.76 -25.77
CA ILE A 407 -33.49 -9.30 -25.20
C ILE A 407 -33.23 -10.72 -24.74
N TYR A 408 -33.77 -11.06 -23.57
CA TYR A 408 -33.69 -12.43 -23.06
C TYR A 408 -34.49 -13.38 -23.96
N ASN A 409 -33.79 -14.35 -24.56
CA ASN A 409 -34.40 -15.43 -25.31
C ASN A 409 -34.55 -16.66 -24.39
N GLU A 410 -35.78 -17.13 -24.18
CA GLU A 410 -36.07 -18.28 -23.33
C GLU A 410 -35.51 -19.60 -23.89
N GLU A 411 -35.46 -19.74 -25.21
CA GLU A 411 -34.99 -20.95 -25.89
C GLU A 411 -33.47 -21.09 -25.77
N LEU A 412 -32.74 -19.99 -26.02
CA LEU A 412 -31.28 -19.95 -25.93
C LEU A 412 -30.77 -19.75 -24.49
N ARG A 413 -31.66 -19.41 -23.54
CA ARG A 413 -31.35 -19.01 -22.15
C ARG A 413 -30.25 -17.94 -22.05
N GLN A 414 -30.18 -17.06 -23.05
CA GLN A 414 -29.17 -16.02 -23.20
C GLN A 414 -29.82 -14.71 -23.65
N PHE A 415 -29.15 -13.60 -23.39
CA PHE A 415 -29.53 -12.31 -23.96
C PHE A 415 -28.99 -12.24 -25.39
N ALA A 416 -29.88 -12.18 -26.37
CA ALA A 416 -29.51 -12.09 -27.78
C ALA A 416 -29.89 -10.71 -28.34
N PRO A 417 -29.09 -10.13 -29.24
CA PRO A 417 -29.50 -8.94 -29.96
C PRO A 417 -30.70 -9.31 -30.82
N THR A 418 -31.68 -8.40 -30.87
CA THR A 418 -32.86 -8.65 -31.70
C THR A 418 -32.65 -8.07 -33.09
N GLU A 419 -32.58 -8.95 -34.08
CA GLU A 419 -32.57 -8.56 -35.49
C GLU A 419 -33.99 -8.31 -35.98
N ILE A 420 -34.17 -7.25 -36.77
CA ILE A 420 -35.40 -7.03 -37.53
C ILE A 420 -35.13 -7.40 -38.97
N SER A 421 -35.85 -8.39 -39.46
CA SER A 421 -35.82 -8.77 -40.87
C SER A 421 -36.45 -7.67 -41.72
N ILE A 422 -35.64 -6.93 -42.47
CA ILE A 422 -36.10 -5.90 -43.42
C ILE A 422 -36.54 -6.52 -44.77
N GLY A 423 -36.56 -7.86 -44.86
CA GLY A 423 -36.74 -8.58 -46.11
C GLY A 423 -35.42 -8.65 -46.89
N HIS A 424 -35.14 -9.78 -47.51
CA HIS A 424 -33.86 -10.01 -48.20
C HIS A 424 -33.94 -9.66 -49.70
N THR A 425 -35.14 -9.50 -50.24
CA THR A 425 -35.35 -9.23 -51.67
C THR A 425 -35.80 -7.79 -51.92
N TYR A 426 -35.49 -7.27 -53.11
CA TYR A 426 -35.95 -5.94 -53.55
C TYR A 426 -37.49 -5.82 -53.56
N GLY A 427 -38.21 -6.94 -53.77
CA GLY A 427 -39.67 -6.99 -53.70
C GLY A 427 -40.19 -6.77 -52.28
N ASP A 428 -39.54 -7.36 -51.27
CA ASP A 428 -39.92 -7.20 -49.86
C ASP A 428 -39.66 -5.78 -49.36
N ILE A 429 -38.54 -5.17 -49.77
CA ILE A 429 -38.22 -3.77 -49.44
C ILE A 429 -39.20 -2.82 -50.16
N GLY A 430 -39.55 -3.12 -51.42
CA GLY A 430 -40.54 -2.38 -52.19
C GLY A 430 -41.96 -2.49 -51.62
N ALA A 431 -42.29 -3.56 -50.90
CA ALA A 431 -43.56 -3.67 -50.17
C ALA A 431 -43.65 -2.71 -48.97
N GLY A 432 -42.52 -2.19 -48.48
CA GLY A 432 -42.43 -1.23 -47.36
C GLY A 432 -42.65 0.24 -47.73
N ILE A 433 -43.03 0.57 -48.97
CA ILE A 433 -43.20 1.95 -49.46
C ILE A 433 -44.28 2.73 -48.68
N SER A 434 -45.28 2.04 -48.13
CA SER A 434 -46.39 2.66 -47.39
C SER A 434 -46.07 3.04 -45.94
N GLY A 435 -44.81 2.96 -45.51
CA GLY A 435 -44.43 3.20 -44.12
C GLY A 435 -44.83 2.07 -43.17
N LEU A 436 -44.50 2.25 -41.88
CA LEU A 436 -44.83 1.25 -40.84
C LEU A 436 -46.19 1.54 -40.24
N THR A 437 -46.97 0.49 -40.00
CA THR A 437 -48.21 0.64 -39.21
C THR A 437 -47.91 1.07 -37.78
N THR A 438 -48.83 1.80 -37.12
CA THR A 438 -48.64 2.26 -35.73
C THR A 438 -48.42 1.11 -34.73
N ILE A 439 -48.99 -0.05 -35.00
CA ILE A 439 -48.84 -1.26 -34.19
C ILE A 439 -47.44 -1.85 -34.37
N GLU A 440 -46.98 -1.95 -35.62
CA GLU A 440 -45.65 -2.44 -35.94
C GLU A 440 -44.57 -1.47 -35.43
N ALA A 441 -44.73 -0.17 -35.65
CA ALA A 441 -43.83 0.86 -35.15
C ALA A 441 -43.68 0.77 -33.62
N ARG A 442 -44.79 0.61 -32.88
CA ARG A 442 -44.75 0.41 -31.42
C ARG A 442 -44.04 -0.89 -31.03
N LYS A 443 -44.28 -1.98 -31.77
CA LYS A 443 -43.62 -3.27 -31.53
C LYS A 443 -42.10 -3.17 -31.77
N ARG A 444 -41.67 -2.53 -32.86
CA ARG A 444 -40.25 -2.31 -33.17
C ARG A 444 -39.59 -1.39 -32.15
N LEU A 445 -40.27 -0.33 -31.72
CA LEU A 445 -39.79 0.58 -30.66
C LEU A 445 -39.57 -0.17 -29.33
N GLN A 446 -40.47 -1.07 -28.95
CA GLN A 446 -40.30 -1.87 -27.73
C GLN A 446 -39.15 -2.88 -27.84
N THR A 447 -38.83 -3.31 -29.06
CA THR A 447 -37.84 -4.35 -29.33
C THR A 447 -36.43 -3.78 -29.49
N ILE A 448 -36.25 -2.79 -30.39
CA ILE A 448 -34.95 -2.16 -30.64
C ILE A 448 -34.67 -1.02 -29.66
N GLY A 449 -35.70 -0.31 -29.21
CA GLY A 449 -35.54 0.94 -28.47
C GLY A 449 -35.58 2.18 -29.37
N LEU A 450 -35.23 3.32 -28.79
CA LEU A 450 -35.15 4.60 -29.49
C LEU A 450 -33.86 4.66 -30.31
N ASN A 451 -33.89 5.33 -31.47
CA ASN A 451 -32.68 5.64 -32.23
C ASN A 451 -31.93 6.81 -31.56
N THR A 452 -31.36 6.54 -30.39
CA THR A 452 -30.62 7.50 -29.58
C THR A 452 -29.40 6.82 -28.97
N VAL A 453 -28.22 7.39 -29.19
CA VAL A 453 -27.00 6.97 -28.50
C VAL A 453 -26.92 7.75 -27.19
N ASP A 454 -27.57 7.26 -26.14
CA ASP A 454 -27.45 7.91 -24.83
C ASP A 454 -26.17 7.44 -24.14
N VAL A 455 -25.32 8.40 -23.77
CA VAL A 455 -24.08 8.16 -23.04
C VAL A 455 -24.26 8.78 -21.67
N ASP A 456 -24.21 7.94 -20.63
CA ASP A 456 -24.37 8.41 -19.27
C ASP A 456 -23.13 9.18 -18.80
N MET A 457 -23.36 10.36 -18.24
CA MET A 457 -22.30 11.14 -17.60
C MET A 457 -22.04 10.57 -16.19
N PRO A 458 -20.82 10.12 -15.86
CA PRO A 458 -20.53 9.61 -14.53
C PRO A 458 -20.69 10.70 -13.47
N SER A 459 -21.10 10.30 -12.27
CA SER A 459 -21.17 11.21 -11.12
C SER A 459 -19.78 11.76 -10.75
N LEU A 460 -19.73 12.94 -10.14
CA LEU A 460 -18.46 13.55 -9.71
C LEU A 460 -17.68 12.61 -8.79
N PHE A 461 -18.37 11.99 -7.83
CA PHE A 461 -17.78 11.06 -6.89
C PHE A 461 -17.18 9.83 -7.59
N THR A 462 -17.91 9.26 -8.54
CA THR A 462 -17.43 8.11 -9.34
C THR A 462 -16.17 8.48 -10.14
N SER A 463 -16.13 9.68 -10.75
CA SER A 463 -14.93 10.16 -11.45
C SER A 463 -13.73 10.33 -10.52
N VAL A 464 -13.94 10.87 -9.31
CA VAL A 464 -12.89 11.04 -8.30
C VAL A 464 -12.35 9.67 -7.88
N LEU A 465 -13.23 8.72 -7.56
CA LEU A 465 -12.83 7.40 -7.10
C LEU A 465 -12.03 6.64 -8.17
N HIS A 466 -12.45 6.69 -9.43
CA HIS A 466 -11.70 6.06 -10.54
C HIS A 466 -10.33 6.69 -10.76
N GLU A 467 -10.16 7.99 -10.51
CA GLU A 467 -8.86 8.64 -10.62
C GLU A 467 -7.91 8.17 -9.51
N PHE A 468 -8.36 8.25 -8.25
CA PHE A 468 -7.52 7.92 -7.09
C PHE A 468 -7.27 6.42 -6.93
N LEU A 469 -8.14 5.55 -7.45
CA LEU A 469 -7.95 4.09 -7.50
C LEU A 469 -7.12 3.64 -8.72
N THR A 470 -6.09 4.39 -9.07
CA THR A 470 -5.07 3.94 -10.04
C THR A 470 -3.76 3.65 -9.32
N LEU A 471 -3.00 2.67 -9.84
CA LEU A 471 -1.74 2.23 -9.22
C LEU A 471 -0.75 3.37 -8.99
N PHE A 472 -0.77 4.37 -9.87
CA PHE A 472 0.09 5.54 -9.79
C PHE A 472 -0.20 6.40 -8.53
N TYR A 473 -1.45 6.78 -8.27
CA TYR A 473 -1.77 7.56 -7.06
C TYR A 473 -1.59 6.75 -5.78
N ILE A 474 -1.90 5.45 -5.81
CA ILE A 474 -1.63 4.56 -4.65
C ILE A 474 -0.13 4.53 -4.32
N TYR A 475 0.72 4.39 -5.35
CA TYR A 475 2.18 4.46 -5.18
C TYR A 475 2.61 5.80 -4.58
N GLN A 476 2.12 6.92 -5.11
CA GLN A 476 2.45 8.26 -4.62
C GLN A 476 2.07 8.43 -3.14
N ILE A 477 0.85 8.08 -2.75
CA ILE A 477 0.37 8.17 -1.37
C ILE A 477 1.22 7.29 -0.43
N MET A 478 1.57 6.08 -0.87
CA MET A 478 2.43 5.18 -0.09
C MET A 478 3.83 5.74 0.12
N CYS A 479 4.43 6.37 -0.89
CA CYS A 479 5.71 7.08 -0.73
C CYS A 479 5.58 8.28 0.22
N TYR A 480 4.48 9.02 0.16
CA TYR A 480 4.27 10.18 1.04
C TYR A 480 4.11 9.77 2.49
N TYR A 481 3.48 8.64 2.80
CA TYR A 481 3.46 8.10 4.17
C TYR A 481 4.86 7.88 4.73
N VAL A 482 5.80 7.39 3.92
CA VAL A 482 7.22 7.22 4.33
C VAL A 482 7.87 8.58 4.59
N TRP A 483 7.60 9.59 3.75
CA TRP A 483 8.12 10.95 3.96
C TRP A 483 7.55 11.61 5.22
N TYR A 484 6.26 11.40 5.47
CA TYR A 484 5.62 11.86 6.70
C TYR A 484 6.21 11.19 7.93
N TYR A 485 6.58 9.91 7.86
CA TYR A 485 7.23 9.23 8.98
C TYR A 485 8.67 9.73 9.23
N PHE A 486 9.51 9.87 8.20
CA PHE A 486 10.95 10.21 8.37
C PHE A 486 11.26 11.68 8.64
N THR A 487 10.44 12.43 9.38
CA THR A 487 10.64 13.87 9.66
C THR A 487 10.60 14.81 8.42
N TYR A 488 10.24 14.33 7.23
CA TYR A 488 10.14 15.13 5.98
C TYR A 488 8.72 15.64 5.70
N TRP A 489 7.90 15.86 6.74
CA TRP A 489 6.50 16.24 6.61
C TRP A 489 6.26 17.50 5.77
N ASN A 490 7.14 18.51 5.87
CA ASN A 490 7.06 19.73 5.04
C ASN A 490 7.08 19.40 3.54
N MET A 491 8.02 18.56 3.11
CA MET A 491 8.12 18.12 1.72
C MET A 491 6.94 17.21 1.35
N GLY A 492 6.49 16.35 2.27
CA GLY A 492 5.30 15.51 2.09
C GLY A 492 4.03 16.32 1.82
N ILE A 493 3.80 17.42 2.56
CA ILE A 493 2.68 18.33 2.35
C ILE A 493 2.74 18.97 0.96
N VAL A 494 3.91 19.54 0.60
CA VAL A 494 4.08 20.19 -0.71
C VAL A 494 3.79 19.21 -1.85
N MET A 495 4.34 18.00 -1.78
CA MET A 495 4.11 16.97 -2.80
C MET A 495 2.65 16.52 -2.87
N THR A 496 1.99 16.37 -1.71
CA THR A 496 0.57 16.02 -1.64
C THR A 496 -0.31 17.10 -2.28
N LEU A 497 -0.01 18.39 -2.06
CA LEU A 497 -0.73 19.50 -2.69
C LEU A 497 -0.56 19.51 -4.21
N VAL A 498 0.66 19.25 -4.70
CA VAL A 498 0.93 19.17 -6.15
C VAL A 498 0.13 18.03 -6.78
N VAL A 499 0.16 16.84 -6.19
CA VAL A 499 -0.59 15.67 -6.68
C VAL A 499 -2.10 15.89 -6.63
N LEU A 500 -2.61 16.51 -5.56
CA LEU A 500 -4.03 16.84 -5.48
C LEU A 500 -4.42 17.83 -6.58
N GLY A 501 -3.57 18.83 -6.85
CA GLY A 501 -3.78 19.80 -7.92
C GLY A 501 -3.81 19.14 -9.31
N THR A 502 -2.86 18.25 -9.60
CA THR A 502 -2.82 17.52 -10.88
C THR A 502 -4.02 16.57 -11.02
N ALA A 503 -4.41 15.87 -9.94
CA ALA A 503 -5.60 15.02 -9.93
C ALA A 503 -6.87 15.81 -10.23
N VAL A 504 -7.06 16.98 -9.61
CA VAL A 504 -8.22 17.85 -9.87
C VAL A 504 -8.27 18.29 -11.33
N ILE A 505 -7.14 18.70 -11.91
CA ILE A 505 -7.05 19.09 -13.33
C ILE A 505 -7.36 17.90 -14.25
N ASN A 506 -6.84 16.71 -13.93
CA ASN A 506 -7.10 15.49 -14.69
C ASN A 506 -8.58 15.09 -14.65
N ILE A 507 -9.19 15.12 -13.47
CA ILE A 507 -10.62 14.84 -13.29
C ILE A 507 -11.45 15.87 -14.07
N TYR A 508 -11.13 17.15 -13.96
CA TYR A 508 -11.82 18.21 -14.68
C TYR A 508 -11.71 18.01 -16.20
N THR A 509 -10.51 17.73 -16.70
CA THR A 509 -10.27 17.52 -18.14
C THR A 509 -11.02 16.28 -18.65
N LYS A 510 -10.93 15.14 -17.94
CA LYS A 510 -11.67 13.91 -18.28
C LYS A 510 -13.18 14.17 -18.32
N ARG A 511 -13.72 14.86 -17.31
CA ARG A 511 -15.15 15.21 -17.28
C ARG A 511 -15.54 16.16 -18.39
N LYS A 512 -14.70 17.15 -18.73
CA LYS A 512 -14.96 18.07 -19.86
C LYS A 512 -14.99 17.32 -21.19
N MET A 513 -14.08 16.36 -21.40
CA MET A 513 -14.08 15.49 -22.58
C MET A 513 -15.35 14.63 -22.64
N GLN A 514 -15.73 14.00 -21.53
CA GLN A 514 -16.98 13.21 -21.43
C GLN A 514 -18.21 14.08 -21.72
N ALA A 515 -18.28 15.30 -21.15
CA ALA A 515 -19.38 16.22 -21.40
C ALA A 515 -19.48 16.65 -22.88
N ALA A 516 -18.34 16.81 -23.56
CA ALA A 516 -18.32 17.07 -24.99
C ALA A 516 -18.88 15.88 -25.80
N ILE A 517 -18.53 14.64 -25.43
CA ILE A 517 -19.08 13.42 -26.04
C ILE A 517 -20.60 13.36 -25.85
N VAL A 518 -21.09 13.54 -24.62
CA VAL A 518 -22.54 13.56 -24.33
C VAL A 518 -23.26 14.66 -25.13
N LYS A 519 -22.62 15.81 -25.33
CA LYS A 519 -23.18 16.88 -26.17
C LYS A 519 -23.27 16.45 -27.64
N MET A 520 -22.26 15.74 -28.16
CA MET A 520 -22.26 15.25 -29.55
C MET A 520 -23.32 14.17 -29.78
N THR A 521 -23.58 13.31 -28.79
CA THR A 521 -24.56 12.23 -28.96
C THR A 521 -26.01 12.69 -28.84
N ARG A 522 -26.26 13.88 -28.24
CA ARG A 522 -27.60 14.46 -28.07
C ARG A 522 -28.07 15.35 -29.22
N CYS A 523 -27.39 15.33 -30.37
CA CYS A 523 -27.84 16.03 -31.57
C CYS A 523 -29.15 15.42 -32.09
N ARG A 524 -30.24 16.19 -32.07
CA ARG A 524 -31.53 15.82 -32.64
C ARG A 524 -31.78 16.63 -33.90
N THR A 525 -32.17 15.95 -34.97
CA THR A 525 -32.59 16.57 -36.22
C THR A 525 -34.00 16.13 -36.55
N GLU A 526 -34.83 17.07 -37.00
CA GLU A 526 -36.16 16.76 -37.49
C GLU A 526 -36.07 16.30 -38.94
N VAL A 527 -36.63 15.13 -39.22
CA VAL A 527 -36.65 14.54 -40.56
C VAL A 527 -38.09 14.14 -40.86
N SER A 528 -38.55 14.45 -42.07
CA SER A 528 -39.86 14.01 -42.56
C SER A 528 -39.82 12.52 -42.83
N VAL A 529 -40.65 11.75 -42.11
CA VAL A 529 -40.84 10.32 -42.32
C VAL A 529 -42.18 10.07 -43.02
N VAL A 530 -42.26 8.99 -43.81
CA VAL A 530 -43.52 8.57 -44.46
C VAL A 530 -44.52 8.20 -43.36
N PRO A 531 -45.71 8.82 -43.35
CA PRO A 531 -46.71 8.65 -42.28
C PRO A 531 -47.33 7.27 -42.22
#